data_AF-A0A2Y9K0T3-F1
#
_entry.id   AF-A0A2Y9K0T3-F1
#
_cell.length_a   1.000
_cell.length_b   1.000
_cell.length_c   1.000
_cell.angle_alpha   90.00
_cell.angle_beta   90.00
_cell.angle_gamma   90.00
#
_symmetry.space_group_name_H-M   'P 1'
#
loop_
_entity.id
_entity.type
_entity.pdbx_description
1 polymer ?
#
loop_
_entity_poly.entity_id
_entity_poly.type
_entity_poly.pdbx_seq_one_letter_code
_entity_poly.pdbx_strand_id
1 'polypeptide(L)'
;MTAEGMSGSYKSCWDRDLNSFPWPRLIAFWLRCENWKPLFLLTGRIPTWLQGTLLRNGPGMHTVGETRYNHWFDGLALLHSFTIKDGEVYYRSKYLRSDTYKANIEANRIVVSEFGTMAYPDPCKNIFSKAFSYLSHTIPDFTDNCLINIMKCGEDFYATTETNYIRKINPQTLETLEKVDYRNYVAVNLATAHPHYDAAGNVLNMGTAIMDKGKTRYVVFRIPAAVPEDKKGTNPLKHTEVFCSITSRSLLSPSYYHSFGVTENHIVFLEQPFKLDILKMSTAYIRGVNWASCLAFHKEDKTYIHVVDQRTRKPLPTKFYTDPMVVFHHVNAYEEDGCLLFDVITYEDSSLYELFYLANLNQDFEENCRPTSIPTLRRFAVPLSVDKNAEVGSNLIKLTSTTAKALKEKDDQVYCQPELLYEGLELPRINYARNGKRYRYVFAAEVQWSPIPTKILKYDVLTKSSLKWGEEHCWPAEPLFVPTPGAQDEDDGIILSAIVSTDPQKLPFLLILDAKSFTELARASIDVEMHLDLHGLFIPDTDWDSRKPALSQEERDRAPDS
;
A
#
# COMPACT_ATOMS: atom_id res chain seq x y z
N MET A 1 -20.35 43.40 -35.17
CA MET A 1 -19.99 44.67 -34.50
C MET A 1 -20.84 44.76 -33.25
N THR A 2 -20.36 44.73 -32.03
CA THR A 2 -19.06 44.40 -31.42
C THR A 2 -19.36 44.34 -29.93
N ALA A 3 -18.69 43.43 -29.24
CA ALA A 3 -18.78 43.22 -27.80
C ALA A 3 -17.82 44.18 -27.08
N GLU A 4 -18.30 44.83 -26.02
CA GLU A 4 -17.57 45.55 -24.96
C GLU A 4 -18.64 45.95 -23.92
N GLY A 5 -18.50 45.83 -22.60
CA GLY A 5 -17.42 45.36 -21.75
C GLY A 5 -17.97 45.22 -20.33
N MET A 6 -17.42 44.28 -19.57
CA MET A 6 -17.34 44.33 -18.11
C MET A 6 -16.33 43.28 -17.66
N SER A 7 -15.06 43.59 -17.93
CA SER A 7 -13.89 42.93 -17.37
C SER A 7 -13.63 43.50 -15.97
N GLY A 8 -14.06 42.79 -14.93
CA GLY A 8 -13.67 43.06 -13.55
C GLY A 8 -12.39 42.29 -13.21
N SER A 9 -11.27 43.00 -13.08
CA SER A 9 -9.98 42.47 -12.68
C SER A 9 -9.96 42.08 -11.20
N TYR A 10 -9.88 40.79 -10.89
CA TYR A 10 -9.29 40.34 -9.62
C TYR A 10 -7.78 40.25 -9.84
N LYS A 11 -7.08 41.38 -9.64
CA LYS A 11 -5.62 41.38 -9.53
C LYS A 11 -5.23 40.79 -8.18
N SER A 12 -4.25 39.90 -8.27
CA SER A 12 -3.56 39.16 -7.23
C SER A 12 -3.11 40.05 -6.06
N CYS A 13 -3.31 39.54 -4.85
CA CYS A 13 -2.58 39.95 -3.66
C CYS A 13 -1.99 38.69 -3.02
N TRP A 14 -1.23 37.92 -3.79
CA TRP A 14 -0.39 36.80 -3.36
C TRP A 14 0.80 36.71 -4.33
N ASP A 15 1.57 37.80 -4.39
CA ASP A 15 2.84 37.90 -5.12
C ASP A 15 3.97 38.25 -4.14
N ARG A 16 4.17 37.39 -3.14
CA ARG A 16 5.41 37.35 -2.36
C ARG A 16 5.84 35.90 -2.12
N ASP A 17 6.87 35.52 -2.88
CA ASP A 17 7.91 34.55 -2.53
C ASP A 17 7.52 33.09 -2.28
N LEU A 18 6.78 32.47 -3.21
CA LEU A 18 6.65 31.00 -3.30
C LEU A 18 7.15 30.41 -4.64
N ASN A 19 7.58 31.25 -5.58
CA ASN A 19 7.98 30.85 -6.95
C ASN A 19 9.46 30.43 -7.10
N SER A 20 10.16 30.10 -6.00
CA SER A 20 11.59 29.74 -6.04
C SER A 20 11.93 28.38 -5.43
N PHE A 21 10.97 27.47 -5.25
CA PHE A 21 11.22 26.24 -4.47
C PHE A 21 10.67 24.96 -5.12
N PRO A 22 11.37 23.81 -5.01
CA PRO A 22 11.01 22.54 -5.67
C PRO A 22 9.82 21.79 -5.04
N TRP A 23 9.28 22.26 -3.92
CA TRP A 23 8.33 21.53 -3.06
C TRP A 23 6.81 21.64 -3.35
N PRO A 24 6.28 22.48 -4.27
CA PRO A 24 4.85 22.48 -4.59
C PRO A 24 4.33 21.08 -4.90
N ARG A 25 5.09 20.23 -5.60
CA ARG A 25 4.56 18.92 -6.05
C ARG A 25 4.38 17.87 -4.94
N LEU A 26 4.98 18.04 -3.76
CA LEU A 26 4.69 17.23 -2.57
C LEU A 26 3.50 17.77 -1.76
N ILE A 27 3.27 19.07 -1.82
CA ILE A 27 2.22 19.79 -1.09
C ILE A 27 1.78 20.98 -1.95
N ALA A 28 0.78 20.80 -2.83
CA ALA A 28 0.19 21.93 -3.56
C ALA A 28 -1.25 21.68 -4.00
N PHE A 29 -1.85 22.77 -4.46
CA PHE A 29 -3.26 23.12 -4.46
C PHE A 29 -3.91 22.89 -5.82
N TRP A 30 -5.11 22.31 -5.79
CA TRP A 30 -6.18 22.43 -6.78
C TRP A 30 -5.78 22.54 -8.26
N LEU A 31 -5.54 21.38 -8.90
CA LEU A 31 -5.79 21.22 -10.33
C LEU A 31 -6.44 19.86 -10.63
N ARG A 32 -7.66 19.90 -11.19
CA ARG A 32 -8.38 18.74 -11.72
C ARG A 32 -7.95 18.45 -13.15
N CYS A 33 -7.79 17.18 -13.49
CA CYS A 33 -7.83 16.72 -14.87
C CYS A 33 -9.01 15.73 -15.04
N GLU A 34 -10.23 16.26 -15.19
CA GLU A 34 -11.46 15.44 -15.32
C GLU A 34 -11.63 14.84 -16.73
N ASN A 35 -10.87 15.30 -17.73
CA ASN A 35 -10.93 14.85 -19.12
C ASN A 35 -9.60 14.23 -19.57
N TRP A 36 -9.67 13.29 -20.51
CA TRP A 36 -8.48 12.76 -21.19
C TRP A 36 -7.72 13.92 -21.87
N LYS A 37 -6.48 14.16 -21.48
CA LYS A 37 -5.58 15.09 -22.18
C LYS A 37 -4.65 14.30 -23.11
N PRO A 38 -4.69 14.52 -24.44
CA PRO A 38 -3.74 13.92 -25.38
C PRO A 38 -2.43 14.73 -25.49
N LEU A 39 -1.97 15.38 -24.42
CA LEU A 39 -0.76 16.21 -24.45
C LEU A 39 0.42 15.41 -23.88
N PHE A 40 0.90 14.45 -24.68
CA PHE A 40 2.07 13.65 -24.37
C PHE A 40 3.23 13.99 -25.29
N LEU A 41 4.38 14.31 -24.71
CA LEU A 41 5.65 14.08 -25.39
C LEU A 41 6.05 12.63 -25.10
N LEU A 42 5.83 11.75 -26.07
CA LEU A 42 6.31 10.37 -26.01
C LEU A 42 7.72 10.31 -26.60
N THR A 43 8.68 9.79 -25.85
CA THR A 43 10.01 9.44 -26.35
C THR A 43 10.28 7.95 -26.14
N GLY A 44 11.07 7.36 -27.04
CA GLY A 44 11.29 5.91 -27.07
C GLY A 44 10.16 5.14 -27.75
N ARG A 45 10.04 3.83 -27.46
CA ARG A 45 9.05 2.94 -28.06
C ARG A 45 8.38 2.06 -27.00
N ILE A 46 7.07 2.24 -26.83
CA ILE A 46 6.26 1.37 -25.97
C ILE A 46 6.15 -0.02 -26.63
N PRO A 47 6.37 -1.11 -25.89
CA PRO A 47 6.15 -2.46 -26.41
C PRO A 47 4.70 -2.64 -26.89
N THR A 48 4.51 -3.20 -28.08
CA THR A 48 3.17 -3.30 -28.71
C THR A 48 2.21 -4.21 -27.95
N TRP A 49 2.73 -5.13 -27.15
CA TRP A 49 1.94 -6.03 -26.31
C TRP A 49 1.39 -5.36 -25.05
N LEU A 50 1.93 -4.19 -24.66
CA LEU A 50 1.54 -3.49 -23.45
C LEU A 50 0.21 -2.75 -23.68
N GLN A 51 -0.88 -3.37 -23.24
CA GLN A 51 -2.25 -2.86 -23.37
C GLN A 51 -2.95 -2.97 -22.01
N GLY A 52 -3.40 -1.85 -21.46
CA GLY A 52 -4.04 -1.84 -20.15
C GLY A 52 -3.91 -0.52 -19.40
N THR A 53 -4.29 -0.52 -18.12
CA THR A 53 -4.30 0.67 -17.27
C THR A 53 -3.45 0.46 -16.02
N LEU A 54 -2.43 1.30 -15.83
CA LEU A 54 -1.77 1.48 -14.55
C LEU A 54 -2.63 2.40 -13.68
N LEU A 55 -3.16 1.88 -12.58
CA LEU A 55 -3.84 2.66 -11.56
C LEU A 55 -2.94 2.86 -10.36
N ARG A 56 -2.88 4.09 -9.85
CA ARG A 56 -2.13 4.45 -8.65
C ARG A 56 -2.98 5.27 -7.70
N ASN A 57 -2.66 5.20 -6.42
CA ASN A 57 -3.40 5.87 -5.36
C ASN A 57 -2.43 6.49 -4.36
N GLY A 58 -2.77 7.66 -3.84
CA GLY A 58 -1.94 8.40 -2.90
C GLY A 58 -2.63 9.65 -2.37
N PRO A 59 -1.99 10.38 -1.45
CA PRO A 59 -2.50 11.66 -0.96
C PRO A 59 -2.37 12.75 -2.03
N GLY A 60 -3.42 13.53 -2.27
CA GLY A 60 -3.39 14.60 -3.28
C GLY A 60 -3.99 15.95 -2.88
N MET A 61 -4.55 16.10 -1.68
CA MET A 61 -4.99 17.41 -1.17
C MET A 61 -4.71 17.52 0.33
N HIS A 62 -3.74 18.35 0.70
CA HIS A 62 -3.31 18.54 2.09
C HIS A 62 -3.89 19.81 2.76
N THR A 63 -4.70 20.58 2.04
CA THR A 63 -5.36 21.79 2.56
C THR A 63 -6.82 21.82 2.13
N VAL A 64 -7.71 22.13 3.07
CA VAL A 64 -9.15 22.33 2.83
C VAL A 64 -9.57 23.65 3.50
N GLY A 65 -10.04 24.60 2.70
CA GLY A 65 -10.25 25.98 3.15
C GLY A 65 -8.99 26.57 3.74
N GLU A 66 -9.09 27.10 4.97
CA GLU A 66 -7.95 27.64 5.72
C GLU A 66 -7.23 26.61 6.60
N THR A 67 -7.74 25.37 6.66
CA THR A 67 -7.16 24.30 7.50
C THR A 67 -6.23 23.42 6.70
N ARG A 68 -5.11 23.01 7.31
CA ARG A 68 -4.07 22.17 6.70
C ARG A 68 -3.89 20.89 7.51
N TYR A 69 -3.67 19.78 6.81
CA TYR A 69 -3.27 18.53 7.43
C TYR A 69 -1.84 18.60 7.96
N ASN A 70 -1.52 17.81 8.98
CA ASN A 70 -0.21 17.78 9.63
C ASN A 70 0.71 16.70 9.06
N HIS A 71 0.17 15.63 8.46
CA HIS A 71 0.95 14.47 8.01
C HIS A 71 0.69 14.16 6.53
N TRP A 72 1.69 13.65 5.82
CA TRP A 72 1.59 13.36 4.39
C TRP A 72 0.48 12.33 4.07
N PHE A 73 0.39 11.27 4.89
CA PHE A 73 -0.70 10.28 4.83
C PHE A 73 -2.10 10.80 5.15
N ASP A 74 -2.28 12.07 5.52
CA ASP A 74 -3.63 12.61 5.81
C ASP A 74 -4.27 13.26 4.57
N GLY A 75 -3.50 13.49 3.51
CA GLY A 75 -4.02 14.11 2.29
C GLY A 75 -5.18 13.33 1.70
N LEU A 76 -6.21 14.02 1.20
CA LEU A 76 -7.37 13.35 0.60
C LEU A 76 -6.93 12.55 -0.63
N ALA A 77 -7.40 11.30 -0.70
CA ALA A 77 -7.01 10.33 -1.71
C ALA A 77 -7.24 10.82 -3.14
N LEU A 78 -6.22 10.68 -3.97
CA LEU A 78 -6.21 11.01 -5.39
C LEU A 78 -5.84 9.77 -6.19
N LEU A 79 -6.75 9.34 -7.06
CA LEU A 79 -6.51 8.24 -7.99
C LEU A 79 -5.86 8.81 -9.25
N HIS A 80 -4.84 8.10 -9.75
CA HIS A 80 -4.18 8.36 -11.03
C HIS A 80 -4.36 7.15 -11.94
N SER A 81 -4.59 7.37 -13.24
CA SER A 81 -4.59 6.31 -14.24
C SER A 81 -3.74 6.68 -15.44
N PHE A 82 -2.91 5.74 -15.87
CA PHE A 82 -2.20 5.78 -17.15
C PHE A 82 -2.70 4.61 -17.99
N THR A 83 -3.57 4.89 -18.95
CA THR A 83 -4.08 3.88 -19.89
C THR A 83 -3.18 3.84 -21.11
N ILE A 84 -2.63 2.68 -21.40
CA ILE A 84 -1.70 2.42 -22.50
C ILE A 84 -2.48 1.65 -23.55
N LYS A 85 -2.61 2.24 -24.73
CA LYS A 85 -3.36 1.65 -25.83
C LYS A 85 -2.70 1.96 -27.16
N ASP A 86 -2.44 0.93 -27.97
CA ASP A 86 -1.91 1.07 -29.33
C ASP A 86 -0.63 1.93 -29.42
N GLY A 87 0.22 1.86 -28.39
CA GLY A 87 1.48 2.63 -28.31
C GLY A 87 1.31 4.08 -27.83
N GLU A 88 0.09 4.48 -27.49
CA GLU A 88 -0.22 5.76 -26.86
C GLU A 88 -0.47 5.60 -25.36
N VAL A 89 -0.27 6.68 -24.61
CA VAL A 89 -0.58 6.75 -23.18
C VAL A 89 -1.63 7.82 -22.97
N TYR A 90 -2.56 7.58 -22.06
CA TYR A 90 -3.63 8.49 -21.71
C TYR A 90 -3.73 8.63 -20.19
N TYR A 91 -3.82 9.86 -19.71
CA TYR A 91 -3.78 10.16 -18.28
C TYR A 91 -5.08 10.76 -17.78
N ARG A 92 -5.44 10.38 -16.56
CA ARG A 92 -6.56 10.93 -15.81
C ARG A 92 -6.24 10.89 -14.32
N SER A 93 -6.76 11.86 -13.57
CA SER A 93 -6.77 11.80 -12.12
C SER A 93 -8.13 12.22 -11.55
N LYS A 94 -8.52 11.65 -10.41
CA LYS A 94 -9.77 11.99 -9.74
C LYS A 94 -9.67 11.76 -8.24
N TYR A 95 -10.09 12.76 -7.46
CA TYR A 95 -10.21 12.57 -6.02
C TYR A 95 -11.22 11.48 -5.71
N LEU A 96 -10.87 10.62 -4.75
CA LEU A 96 -11.81 9.68 -4.18
C LEU A 96 -12.89 10.46 -3.43
N ARG A 97 -14.12 10.46 -3.93
CA ARG A 97 -15.26 11.15 -3.32
C ARG A 97 -15.83 10.35 -2.14
N SER A 98 -14.95 10.04 -1.18
CA SER A 98 -15.27 9.41 0.10
C SER A 98 -16.20 10.30 0.94
N ASP A 99 -16.72 9.76 2.04
CA ASP A 99 -17.54 10.58 2.96
C ASP A 99 -16.66 11.63 3.61
N THR A 100 -15.41 11.28 3.93
CA THR A 100 -14.40 12.20 4.45
C THR A 100 -14.13 13.35 3.47
N TYR A 101 -13.91 13.06 2.19
CA TYR A 101 -13.76 14.09 1.16
C TYR A 101 -14.98 15.01 1.12
N LYS A 102 -16.18 14.44 1.02
CA LYS A 102 -17.42 15.22 0.92
C LYS A 102 -17.64 16.11 2.15
N ALA A 103 -17.45 15.56 3.35
CA ALA A 103 -17.63 16.30 4.60
C ALA A 103 -16.65 17.47 4.72
N ASN A 104 -15.37 17.26 4.36
CA ASN A 104 -14.36 18.31 4.42
C ASN A 104 -14.63 19.42 3.38
N ILE A 105 -14.96 19.04 2.14
CA ILE A 105 -15.27 20.01 1.07
C ILE A 105 -16.54 20.80 1.38
N GLU A 106 -17.60 20.14 1.86
CA GLU A 106 -18.86 20.80 2.24
C GLU A 106 -18.64 21.79 3.39
N ALA A 107 -17.84 21.42 4.39
CA ALA A 107 -17.52 22.29 5.53
C ALA A 107 -16.49 23.38 5.21
N ASN A 108 -15.83 23.31 4.04
CA ASN A 108 -14.67 24.13 3.67
C ASN A 108 -13.57 24.16 4.75
N ARG A 109 -13.38 23.04 5.45
CA ARG A 109 -12.36 22.82 6.48
C ARG A 109 -12.25 21.32 6.80
N ILE A 110 -11.16 20.90 7.43
CA ILE A 110 -10.97 19.53 7.91
C ILE A 110 -11.92 19.28 9.09
N VAL A 111 -12.84 18.33 8.94
CA VAL A 111 -13.85 17.93 9.95
C VAL A 111 -13.79 16.45 10.33
N VAL A 112 -12.99 15.65 9.62
CA VAL A 112 -12.72 14.23 9.92
C VAL A 112 -11.27 14.07 10.33
N SER A 113 -11.04 13.34 11.44
CA SER A 113 -9.69 13.05 11.94
C SER A 113 -9.00 12.00 11.07
N GLU A 114 -7.76 12.29 10.70
CA GLU A 114 -6.86 11.44 9.93
C GLU A 114 -5.69 10.96 10.80
N PHE A 115 -4.74 10.24 10.21
CA PHE A 115 -3.61 9.62 10.93
C PHE A 115 -2.85 10.61 11.82
N GLY A 116 -2.33 11.69 11.25
CA GLY A 116 -1.55 12.72 11.96
C GLY A 116 -2.34 13.98 12.34
N THR A 117 -3.59 14.10 11.90
CA THR A 117 -4.40 15.32 12.07
C THR A 117 -5.69 15.02 12.81
N MET A 118 -5.83 15.60 13.99
CA MET A 118 -7.06 15.50 14.75
C MET A 118 -8.02 16.62 14.34
N ALA A 119 -9.20 16.25 13.82
CA ALA A 119 -10.26 17.21 13.57
C ALA A 119 -11.09 17.41 14.83
N TYR A 120 -11.33 18.66 15.21
CA TYR A 120 -12.27 18.96 16.28
C TYR A 120 -13.70 19.04 15.70
N PRO A 121 -14.66 18.28 16.26
CA PRO A 121 -16.03 18.34 15.80
C PRO A 121 -16.58 19.76 16.00
N ASP A 122 -17.36 20.21 15.03
CA ASP A 122 -17.95 21.54 15.00
C ASP A 122 -18.51 21.97 16.38
N PRO A 123 -18.11 23.14 16.92
CA PRO A 123 -18.65 23.64 18.18
C PRO A 123 -20.18 23.80 18.13
N CYS A 124 -20.77 24.01 16.95
CA CYS A 124 -22.20 24.17 16.73
C CYS A 124 -22.99 22.85 16.61
N LYS A 125 -22.34 21.68 16.52
CA LYS A 125 -23.03 20.38 16.57
C LYS A 125 -23.27 19.97 18.03
N ASN A 126 -24.54 19.74 18.37
CA ASN A 126 -25.09 19.56 19.71
C ASN A 126 -24.26 18.67 20.66
N ILE A 127 -24.08 19.15 21.89
CA ILE A 127 -23.44 18.44 23.02
C ILE A 127 -24.06 17.05 23.25
N PHE A 128 -25.35 16.87 22.93
CA PHE A 128 -26.07 15.60 23.07
C PHE A 128 -25.69 14.52 22.04
N SER A 129 -25.34 14.88 20.80
CA SER A 129 -24.83 13.88 19.84
C SER A 129 -23.39 13.47 20.15
N LYS A 130 -22.60 14.41 20.70
CA LYS A 130 -21.24 14.16 21.20
C LYS A 130 -21.25 13.09 22.31
N ALA A 131 -22.12 13.21 23.31
CA ALA A 131 -22.19 12.22 24.39
C ALA A 131 -22.61 10.82 23.91
N PHE A 132 -23.60 10.73 23.01
CA PHE A 132 -24.11 9.43 22.53
C PHE A 132 -23.13 8.69 21.61
N SER A 133 -22.32 9.40 20.82
CA SER A 133 -21.24 8.81 20.01
C SER A 133 -20.05 8.34 20.85
N TYR A 134 -19.72 9.04 21.93
CA TYR A 134 -18.61 8.65 22.83
C TYR A 134 -18.96 7.51 23.79
N LEU A 135 -20.25 7.28 24.06
CA LEU A 135 -20.72 6.23 24.99
C LEU A 135 -21.10 4.91 24.30
N SER A 136 -21.38 4.91 22.99
CA SER A 136 -21.95 3.73 22.30
C SER A 136 -20.92 2.79 21.67
N HIS A 137 -19.68 3.22 21.44
CA HIS A 137 -18.64 2.37 20.86
C HIS A 137 -17.30 2.56 21.58
N THR A 138 -16.68 1.47 22.02
CA THR A 138 -15.32 1.45 22.62
C THR A 138 -14.22 1.86 21.64
N ILE A 139 -14.52 1.92 20.34
CA ILE A 139 -13.60 2.23 19.24
C ILE A 139 -14.24 3.32 18.37
N PRO A 140 -13.51 4.40 18.04
CA PRO A 140 -14.03 5.49 17.21
C PRO A 140 -14.39 5.00 15.79
N ASP A 141 -15.30 5.70 15.13
CA ASP A 141 -15.53 5.49 13.69
C ASP A 141 -14.38 6.11 12.90
N PHE A 142 -13.72 5.30 12.07
CA PHE A 142 -12.50 5.70 11.37
C PHE A 142 -12.78 6.40 10.04
N THR A 143 -11.77 7.10 9.54
CA THR A 143 -11.78 7.68 8.19
C THR A 143 -12.01 6.61 7.11
N ASP A 144 -12.65 7.05 6.03
CA ASP A 144 -12.77 6.29 4.79
C ASP A 144 -11.96 6.93 3.64
N ASN A 145 -10.98 7.78 3.99
CA ASN A 145 -9.96 8.30 3.09
C ASN A 145 -9.03 7.14 2.65
N CYS A 146 -9.46 6.41 1.62
CA CYS A 146 -8.76 5.24 1.13
C CYS A 146 -7.63 5.62 0.17
N LEU A 147 -6.51 6.15 0.70
CA LEU A 147 -5.40 6.70 -0.10
C LEU A 147 -4.23 5.74 -0.35
N ILE A 148 -4.22 4.54 0.23
CA ILE A 148 -2.99 3.72 0.31
C ILE A 148 -2.81 2.86 -0.93
N ASN A 149 -3.77 1.99 -1.23
CA ASN A 149 -3.63 0.99 -2.29
C ASN A 149 -4.95 0.78 -3.05
N ILE A 150 -4.91 -0.10 -4.05
CA ILE A 150 -6.06 -0.59 -4.79
C ILE A 150 -6.06 -2.12 -4.70
N MET A 151 -7.20 -2.69 -4.32
CA MET A 151 -7.44 -4.13 -4.22
C MET A 151 -8.40 -4.57 -5.32
N LYS A 152 -8.09 -5.66 -6.01
CA LYS A 152 -9.03 -6.38 -6.88
C LYS A 152 -9.80 -7.39 -6.03
N CYS A 153 -11.10 -7.53 -6.23
CA CYS A 153 -11.90 -8.54 -5.55
C CYS A 153 -12.96 -9.06 -6.53
N GLY A 154 -12.69 -10.23 -7.11
CA GLY A 154 -13.40 -10.67 -8.31
C GLY A 154 -13.22 -9.67 -9.45
N GLU A 155 -14.33 -9.16 -9.99
CA GLU A 155 -14.35 -8.17 -11.07
C GLU A 155 -14.29 -6.71 -10.59
N ASP A 156 -14.43 -6.51 -9.28
CA ASP A 156 -14.51 -5.19 -8.66
C ASP A 156 -13.15 -4.70 -8.16
N PHE A 157 -12.99 -3.38 -8.10
CA PHE A 157 -11.79 -2.71 -7.63
C PHE A 157 -12.13 -1.79 -6.47
N TYR A 158 -11.29 -1.81 -5.44
CA TYR A 158 -11.51 -1.07 -4.20
C TYR A 158 -10.25 -0.25 -3.87
N ALA A 159 -10.40 1.05 -3.67
CA ALA A 159 -9.38 1.84 -2.98
C ALA A 159 -9.38 1.46 -1.50
N THR A 160 -8.20 1.30 -0.90
CA THR A 160 -8.03 0.83 0.48
C THR A 160 -7.18 1.79 1.33
N THR A 161 -7.43 1.77 2.63
CA THR A 161 -6.55 2.29 3.70
C THR A 161 -6.42 1.21 4.77
N GLU A 162 -5.95 1.54 5.98
CA GLU A 162 -5.76 0.59 7.07
C GLU A 162 -6.91 0.53 8.09
N THR A 163 -8.07 1.06 7.72
CA THR A 163 -9.28 1.08 8.53
C THR A 163 -10.22 -0.06 8.10
N ASN A 164 -11.37 -0.16 8.75
CA ASN A 164 -12.42 -1.10 8.35
C ASN A 164 -13.14 -0.72 7.04
N TYR A 165 -12.88 0.47 6.47
CA TYR A 165 -13.55 0.95 5.27
C TYR A 165 -12.71 0.78 4.01
N ILE A 166 -13.36 0.33 2.94
CA ILE A 166 -12.83 0.36 1.58
C ILE A 166 -13.85 1.05 0.65
N ARG A 167 -13.38 1.62 -0.45
CA ARG A 167 -14.22 2.33 -1.43
C ARG A 167 -14.16 1.66 -2.78
N LYS A 168 -15.30 1.14 -3.27
CA LYS A 168 -15.37 0.63 -4.64
C LYS A 168 -15.13 1.76 -5.62
N ILE A 169 -14.37 1.49 -6.67
CA ILE A 169 -14.05 2.44 -7.72
C ILE A 169 -14.32 1.84 -9.10
N ASN A 170 -14.66 2.68 -10.06
CA ASN A 170 -14.59 2.30 -11.47
C ASN A 170 -13.16 2.56 -11.97
N PRO A 171 -12.41 1.53 -12.38
CA PRO A 171 -11.01 1.68 -12.80
C PRO A 171 -10.84 2.48 -14.10
N GLN A 172 -11.85 2.53 -14.97
CA GLN A 172 -11.79 3.27 -16.23
C GLN A 172 -12.15 4.74 -16.07
N THR A 173 -13.15 5.03 -15.22
CA THR A 173 -13.66 6.39 -15.05
C THR A 173 -13.07 7.12 -13.84
N LEU A 174 -12.47 6.37 -12.92
CA LEU A 174 -12.04 6.78 -11.57
C LEU A 174 -13.20 7.25 -10.67
N GLU A 175 -14.43 6.89 -11.01
CA GLU A 175 -15.59 7.21 -10.18
C GLU A 175 -15.58 6.42 -8.88
N THR A 176 -15.82 7.13 -7.78
CA THR A 176 -16.08 6.53 -6.47
C THR A 176 -17.51 6.00 -6.42
N LEU A 177 -17.65 4.74 -6.06
CA LEU A 177 -18.90 4.02 -5.97
C LEU A 177 -19.26 3.76 -4.48
N GLU A 178 -19.60 2.53 -4.13
CA GLU A 178 -20.04 2.15 -2.78
C GLU A 178 -18.95 2.28 -1.70
N LYS A 179 -19.39 2.63 -0.48
CA LYS A 179 -18.63 2.44 0.75
C LYS A 179 -18.86 1.02 1.25
N VAL A 180 -17.80 0.31 1.56
CA VAL A 180 -17.88 -1.03 2.15
C VAL A 180 -17.22 -0.99 3.52
N ASP A 181 -17.90 -1.57 4.50
CA ASP A 181 -17.40 -1.79 5.85
C ASP A 181 -17.11 -3.28 6.05
N TYR A 182 -15.84 -3.64 6.30
CA TYR A 182 -15.45 -5.02 6.60
C TYR A 182 -16.23 -5.61 7.78
N ARG A 183 -16.65 -4.79 8.76
CA ARG A 183 -17.39 -5.23 9.96
C ARG A 183 -18.73 -5.89 9.64
N ASN A 184 -19.29 -5.63 8.46
CA ASN A 184 -20.52 -6.28 8.01
C ASN A 184 -20.30 -7.74 7.57
N TYR A 185 -19.05 -8.16 7.37
CA TYR A 185 -18.69 -9.46 6.79
C TYR A 185 -17.73 -10.25 7.67
N VAL A 186 -16.83 -9.57 8.39
CA VAL A 186 -15.84 -10.17 9.28
C VAL A 186 -15.57 -9.26 10.47
N ALA A 187 -15.40 -9.84 11.66
CA ALA A 187 -15.18 -9.11 12.90
C ALA A 187 -13.75 -8.54 12.97
N VAL A 188 -13.50 -7.40 12.31
CA VAL A 188 -12.24 -6.65 12.34
C VAL A 188 -12.50 -5.16 12.45
N ASN A 189 -11.63 -4.44 13.13
CA ASN A 189 -11.69 -2.98 13.31
C ASN A 189 -10.71 -2.24 12.39
N LEU A 190 -9.62 -2.91 12.04
CA LEU A 190 -8.57 -2.45 11.14
C LEU A 190 -8.26 -3.60 10.18
N ALA A 191 -7.87 -3.30 8.95
CA ALA A 191 -7.45 -4.29 7.96
C ALA A 191 -6.33 -3.70 7.11
N THR A 192 -5.35 -4.48 6.69
CA THR A 192 -4.24 -3.91 5.90
C THR A 192 -4.68 -3.51 4.49
N ALA A 193 -3.92 -2.60 3.89
CA ALA A 193 -4.03 -2.25 2.47
C ALA A 193 -3.23 -3.20 1.55
N HIS A 194 -2.67 -4.28 2.09
CA HIS A 194 -1.77 -5.21 1.39
C HIS A 194 -2.32 -6.64 1.40
N PRO A 195 -3.44 -6.90 0.71
CA PRO A 195 -3.95 -8.25 0.56
C PRO A 195 -3.04 -9.10 -0.34
N HIS A 196 -3.08 -10.41 -0.12
CA HIS A 196 -2.53 -11.42 -1.01
C HIS A 196 -3.61 -12.04 -1.89
N TYR A 197 -3.19 -12.66 -2.99
CA TYR A 197 -4.06 -13.38 -3.91
C TYR A 197 -3.56 -14.81 -4.08
N ASP A 198 -4.48 -15.78 -4.02
CA ASP A 198 -4.17 -17.14 -4.45
C ASP A 198 -4.33 -17.30 -5.97
N ALA A 199 -3.99 -18.48 -6.50
CA ALA A 199 -4.05 -18.77 -7.93
C ALA A 199 -5.48 -18.69 -8.52
N ALA A 200 -6.51 -18.81 -7.69
CA ALA A 200 -7.90 -18.66 -8.12
C ALA A 200 -8.37 -17.19 -8.07
N GLY A 201 -7.53 -16.27 -7.57
CA GLY A 201 -7.84 -14.86 -7.38
C GLY A 201 -8.58 -14.58 -6.07
N ASN A 202 -8.64 -15.53 -5.13
CA ASN A 202 -9.24 -15.26 -3.83
C ASN A 202 -8.35 -14.28 -3.08
N VAL A 203 -8.97 -13.29 -2.44
CA VAL A 203 -8.27 -12.30 -1.63
C VAL A 203 -8.03 -12.91 -0.25
N LEU A 204 -6.78 -12.91 0.21
CA LEU A 204 -6.41 -13.18 1.59
C LEU A 204 -5.94 -11.87 2.21
N ASN A 205 -6.58 -11.42 3.28
CA ASN A 205 -6.18 -10.19 3.96
C ASN A 205 -6.20 -10.39 5.48
N MET A 206 -5.56 -9.47 6.20
CA MET A 206 -5.37 -9.54 7.64
C MET A 206 -5.93 -8.29 8.31
N GLY A 207 -6.60 -8.47 9.45
CA GLY A 207 -7.16 -7.37 10.22
C GLY A 207 -7.16 -7.62 11.73
N THR A 208 -7.31 -6.56 12.51
CA THR A 208 -7.27 -6.61 13.97
C THR A 208 -8.69 -6.55 14.52
N ALA A 209 -9.11 -7.61 15.21
CA ALA A 209 -10.32 -7.65 16.01
C ALA A 209 -9.99 -7.17 17.43
N ILE A 210 -10.38 -5.94 17.78
CA ILE A 210 -10.05 -5.30 19.05
C ILE A 210 -11.12 -5.64 20.09
N MET A 211 -10.70 -6.27 21.19
CA MET A 211 -11.56 -6.65 22.32
C MET A 211 -12.83 -7.45 21.94
N ASP A 212 -12.85 -8.10 20.77
CA ASP A 212 -13.93 -8.98 20.36
C ASP A 212 -14.07 -10.15 21.34
N LYS A 213 -15.21 -10.21 22.03
CA LYS A 213 -15.50 -11.20 23.09
C LYS A 213 -14.39 -11.25 24.15
N GLY A 214 -13.87 -10.08 24.53
CA GLY A 214 -12.86 -9.93 25.59
C GLY A 214 -11.44 -10.34 25.17
N LYS A 215 -11.16 -10.54 23.87
CA LYS A 215 -9.82 -10.81 23.37
C LYS A 215 -9.51 -9.91 22.17
N THR A 216 -8.24 -9.53 22.05
CA THR A 216 -7.73 -8.90 20.83
C THR A 216 -7.06 -9.97 19.98
N ARG A 217 -7.45 -10.05 18.71
CA ARG A 217 -6.96 -11.07 17.77
C ARG A 217 -6.55 -10.42 16.46
N TYR A 218 -5.55 -10.99 15.82
CA TYR A 218 -5.28 -10.77 14.42
C TYR A 218 -6.00 -11.84 13.62
N VAL A 219 -6.85 -11.43 12.69
CA VAL A 219 -7.76 -12.28 11.93
C VAL A 219 -7.29 -12.25 10.48
N VAL A 220 -6.89 -13.41 9.96
CA VAL A 220 -6.70 -13.59 8.53
C VAL A 220 -8.03 -14.05 7.96
N PHE A 221 -8.54 -13.33 6.97
CA PHE A 221 -9.81 -13.62 6.31
C PHE A 221 -9.63 -13.78 4.81
N ARG A 222 -10.49 -14.61 4.22
CA ARG A 222 -10.48 -14.92 2.79
C ARG A 222 -11.78 -14.46 2.14
N ILE A 223 -11.68 -13.71 1.04
CA ILE A 223 -12.81 -13.32 0.20
C ILE A 223 -12.69 -14.10 -1.12
N PRO A 224 -13.70 -14.88 -1.53
CA PRO A 224 -13.60 -15.68 -2.73
C PRO A 224 -13.59 -14.80 -4.00
N ALA A 225 -12.88 -15.25 -5.04
CA ALA A 225 -12.80 -14.56 -6.33
C ALA A 225 -14.13 -14.60 -7.10
N ALA A 226 -14.82 -15.73 -7.00
CA ALA A 226 -16.10 -15.99 -7.64
C ALA A 226 -17.08 -16.59 -6.63
N VAL A 227 -18.36 -16.28 -6.80
CA VAL A 227 -19.44 -16.87 -6.02
C VAL A 227 -20.07 -18.04 -6.81
N PRO A 228 -20.48 -19.14 -6.15
CA PRO A 228 -21.17 -20.26 -6.81
C PRO A 228 -22.33 -19.85 -7.75
N GLU A 229 -22.57 -20.66 -8.80
CA GLU A 229 -23.49 -20.32 -9.89
C GLU A 229 -24.94 -20.05 -9.45
N ASP A 230 -25.41 -20.71 -8.38
CA ASP A 230 -26.73 -20.51 -7.77
C ASP A 230 -26.88 -19.14 -7.08
N LYS A 231 -25.78 -18.41 -6.91
CA LYS A 231 -25.69 -17.08 -6.29
C LYS A 231 -24.96 -16.06 -7.18
N LYS A 232 -24.90 -16.33 -8.49
CA LYS A 232 -24.40 -15.39 -9.51
C LYS A 232 -25.06 -14.01 -9.33
N GLY A 233 -24.24 -12.96 -9.23
CA GLY A 233 -24.68 -11.58 -8.99
C GLY A 233 -24.65 -11.11 -7.53
N THR A 234 -24.27 -11.98 -6.58
CA THR A 234 -24.06 -11.57 -5.19
C THR A 234 -22.61 -11.08 -4.97
N ASN A 235 -22.46 -10.02 -4.16
CA ASN A 235 -21.16 -9.43 -3.82
C ASN A 235 -20.26 -10.48 -3.13
N PRO A 236 -19.05 -10.78 -3.63
CA PRO A 236 -18.13 -11.76 -3.04
C PRO A 236 -17.80 -11.53 -1.56
N LEU A 237 -17.85 -10.29 -1.09
CA LEU A 237 -17.66 -9.92 0.32
C LEU A 237 -18.65 -10.62 1.26
N LYS A 238 -19.86 -10.97 0.79
CA LYS A 238 -20.85 -11.73 1.58
C LYS A 238 -20.39 -13.15 1.91
N HIS A 239 -19.39 -13.65 1.20
CA HIS A 239 -18.82 -14.98 1.37
C HIS A 239 -17.43 -14.93 2.02
N THR A 240 -17.10 -13.80 2.66
CA THR A 240 -15.88 -13.67 3.47
C THR A 240 -15.89 -14.72 4.58
N GLU A 241 -14.80 -15.48 4.70
CA GLU A 241 -14.59 -16.40 5.81
C GLU A 241 -13.40 -15.99 6.67
N VAL A 242 -13.46 -16.27 7.97
CA VAL A 242 -12.27 -16.25 8.82
C VAL A 242 -11.43 -17.46 8.47
N PHE A 243 -10.26 -17.22 7.89
CA PHE A 243 -9.33 -18.26 7.49
C PHE A 243 -8.56 -18.81 8.69
N CYS A 244 -7.95 -17.94 9.49
CA CYS A 244 -7.33 -18.28 10.76
C CYS A 244 -7.29 -17.06 11.69
N SER A 245 -6.92 -17.27 12.96
CA SER A 245 -6.75 -16.16 13.91
C SER A 245 -5.56 -16.41 14.83
N ILE A 246 -4.82 -15.34 15.11
CA ILE A 246 -3.68 -15.31 16.03
C ILE A 246 -4.10 -14.43 17.22
N THR A 247 -3.93 -14.91 18.44
CA THR A 247 -4.28 -14.11 19.63
C THR A 247 -3.16 -13.12 19.91
N SER A 248 -3.50 -11.84 20.08
CA SER A 248 -2.53 -10.81 20.48
C SER A 248 -1.96 -11.12 21.86
N ARG A 249 -0.66 -10.87 22.05
CA ARG A 249 0.00 -10.95 23.37
C ARG A 249 -0.59 -9.97 24.38
N SER A 250 -1.10 -8.83 23.89
CA SER A 250 -1.70 -7.79 24.71
C SER A 250 -3.14 -7.51 24.30
N LEU A 251 -4.02 -7.46 25.30
CA LEU A 251 -5.43 -7.09 25.08
C LEU A 251 -5.58 -5.63 24.63
N LEU A 252 -4.81 -4.72 25.23
CA LEU A 252 -4.94 -3.26 25.07
C LEU A 252 -3.78 -2.61 24.30
N SER A 253 -2.81 -3.41 23.86
CA SER A 253 -1.65 -2.92 23.10
C SER A 253 -1.25 -3.91 22.00
N PRO A 254 -2.17 -4.28 21.07
CA PRO A 254 -1.81 -5.13 19.95
C PRO A 254 -0.74 -4.49 19.08
N SER A 255 0.00 -5.32 18.35
CA SER A 255 0.94 -4.87 17.33
C SER A 255 0.19 -4.16 16.21
N TYR A 256 0.74 -3.02 15.76
CA TYR A 256 0.53 -2.53 14.42
C TYR A 256 1.28 -3.41 13.42
N TYR A 257 0.75 -3.55 12.22
CA TYR A 257 1.38 -4.25 11.10
C TYR A 257 0.77 -3.73 9.80
N HIS A 258 1.60 -3.60 8.79
CA HIS A 258 1.22 -3.03 7.51
C HIS A 258 1.02 -4.10 6.44
N SER A 259 1.71 -5.24 6.56
CA SER A 259 1.60 -6.38 5.66
C SER A 259 1.92 -7.69 6.38
N PHE A 260 1.73 -8.81 5.67
CA PHE A 260 2.07 -10.16 6.13
C PHE A 260 2.67 -10.94 4.94
N GLY A 261 3.16 -12.16 5.17
CA GLY A 261 3.70 -13.01 4.11
C GLY A 261 2.91 -14.30 3.95
N VAL A 262 2.89 -14.83 2.72
CA VAL A 262 2.16 -16.06 2.37
C VAL A 262 3.05 -16.92 1.49
N THR A 263 3.14 -18.21 1.81
CA THR A 263 3.73 -19.26 0.98
C THR A 263 2.65 -20.16 0.39
N GLU A 264 3.04 -21.22 -0.31
CA GLU A 264 2.08 -22.25 -0.73
C GLU A 264 1.36 -22.91 0.47
N ASN A 265 2.05 -23.15 1.59
CA ASN A 265 1.49 -23.91 2.71
C ASN A 265 1.40 -23.14 4.03
N HIS A 266 1.96 -21.93 4.13
CA HIS A 266 2.07 -21.19 5.39
C HIS A 266 1.74 -19.71 5.24
N ILE A 267 1.30 -19.10 6.33
CA ILE A 267 1.20 -17.65 6.51
C ILE A 267 2.26 -17.26 7.54
N VAL A 268 3.01 -16.20 7.29
CA VAL A 268 3.95 -15.61 8.24
C VAL A 268 3.45 -14.22 8.66
N PHE A 269 3.42 -13.99 9.96
CA PHE A 269 3.01 -12.73 10.57
C PHE A 269 4.02 -12.29 11.63
N LEU A 270 4.45 -11.04 11.56
CA LEU A 270 5.38 -10.43 12.50
C LEU A 270 4.61 -9.60 13.53
N GLU A 271 4.50 -10.11 14.76
CA GLU A 271 3.96 -9.35 15.88
C GLU A 271 5.08 -8.51 16.52
N GLN A 272 5.34 -7.38 15.87
CA GLN A 272 6.38 -6.41 16.21
C GLN A 272 6.07 -5.59 17.46
N PRO A 273 7.08 -5.04 18.15
CA PRO A 273 6.87 -4.20 19.33
C PRO A 273 6.49 -2.76 19.00
N PHE A 274 5.90 -2.52 17.83
CA PHE A 274 5.26 -1.27 17.46
C PHE A 274 3.75 -1.40 17.73
N LYS A 275 3.30 -0.86 18.86
CA LYS A 275 2.01 -1.20 19.48
C LYS A 275 1.00 -0.08 19.37
N LEU A 276 -0.26 -0.44 19.20
CA LEU A 276 -1.41 0.45 19.22
C LEU A 276 -2.02 0.52 20.63
N ASP A 277 -1.95 1.67 21.29
CA ASP A 277 -2.57 1.91 22.60
C ASP A 277 -4.08 2.10 22.46
N ILE A 278 -4.83 1.04 22.74
CA ILE A 278 -6.31 1.01 22.62
C ILE A 278 -6.98 1.97 23.59
N LEU A 279 -6.41 2.18 24.79
CA LEU A 279 -7.00 3.07 25.78
C LEU A 279 -6.76 4.54 25.41
N LYS A 280 -5.57 4.87 24.91
CA LYS A 280 -5.29 6.19 24.37
C LYS A 280 -6.15 6.48 23.15
N MET A 281 -6.33 5.51 22.24
CA MET A 281 -7.19 5.64 21.07
C MET A 281 -8.66 5.84 21.43
N SER A 282 -9.20 5.06 22.38
CA SER A 282 -10.61 5.21 22.81
C SER A 282 -10.91 6.54 23.51
N THR A 283 -9.89 7.16 24.09
CA THR A 283 -9.97 8.48 24.73
C THR A 283 -9.40 9.62 23.88
N ALA A 284 -9.11 9.38 22.60
CA ALA A 284 -8.36 10.31 21.76
C ALA A 284 -8.99 11.70 21.63
N TYR A 285 -10.31 11.76 21.39
CA TYR A 285 -11.05 13.02 21.31
C TYR A 285 -11.06 13.81 22.62
N ILE A 286 -11.10 13.13 23.77
CA ILE A 286 -11.04 13.77 25.10
C ILE A 286 -9.63 14.30 25.35
N ARG A 287 -8.61 13.55 24.93
CA ARG A 287 -7.19 13.91 25.11
C ARG A 287 -6.68 14.89 24.06
N GLY A 288 -7.41 15.13 22.98
CA GLY A 288 -6.98 15.96 21.85
C GLY A 288 -5.78 15.37 21.09
N VAL A 289 -5.68 14.04 21.00
CA VAL A 289 -4.55 13.35 20.36
C VAL A 289 -4.98 12.71 19.03
N ASN A 290 -4.05 12.62 18.06
CA ASN A 290 -4.27 11.96 16.76
C ASN A 290 -3.96 10.45 16.81
N TRP A 291 -4.30 9.74 15.72
CA TRP A 291 -4.11 8.28 15.63
C TRP A 291 -2.63 7.88 15.64
N ALA A 292 -1.77 8.65 14.97
CA ALA A 292 -0.32 8.42 14.93
C ALA A 292 0.28 8.36 16.34
N SER A 293 -0.12 9.28 17.24
CA SER A 293 0.35 9.30 18.62
C SER A 293 -0.13 8.11 19.47
N CYS A 294 -1.11 7.34 18.99
CA CYS A 294 -1.56 6.12 19.65
C CYS A 294 -0.65 4.92 19.33
N LEU A 295 0.31 5.08 18.42
CA LEU A 295 1.33 4.09 18.12
C LEU A 295 2.61 4.40 18.90
N ALA A 296 3.25 3.36 19.44
CA ALA A 296 4.52 3.48 20.15
C ALA A 296 5.42 2.28 19.90
N PHE A 297 6.70 2.53 19.59
CA PHE A 297 7.71 1.49 19.45
C PHE A 297 8.39 1.20 20.79
N HIS A 298 8.38 -0.07 21.20
CA HIS A 298 8.94 -0.54 22.45
C HIS A 298 10.24 -1.32 22.19
N LYS A 299 11.35 -0.60 22.04
CA LYS A 299 12.67 -1.15 21.71
C LYS A 299 13.26 -2.20 22.68
N GLU A 300 12.66 -2.41 23.85
CA GLU A 300 13.11 -3.41 24.84
C GLU A 300 12.33 -4.73 24.71
N ASP A 301 11.29 -4.78 23.88
CA ASP A 301 10.46 -5.98 23.66
C ASP A 301 10.91 -6.74 22.40
N LYS A 302 10.42 -7.96 22.22
CA LYS A 302 10.80 -8.86 21.12
C LYS A 302 9.78 -8.78 19.97
N THR A 303 10.25 -9.06 18.77
CA THR A 303 9.39 -9.33 17.60
C THR A 303 9.08 -10.82 17.55
N TYR A 304 7.82 -11.21 17.59
CA TYR A 304 7.42 -12.62 17.46
C TYR A 304 7.08 -12.94 16.01
N ILE A 305 7.53 -14.10 15.54
CA ILE A 305 7.28 -14.59 14.19
C ILE A 305 6.23 -15.70 14.31
N HIS A 306 5.00 -15.39 13.95
CA HIS A 306 3.90 -16.34 13.93
C HIS A 306 3.86 -17.03 12.57
N VAL A 307 3.94 -18.36 12.57
CA VAL A 307 3.78 -19.17 11.35
C VAL A 307 2.51 -19.99 11.50
N VAL A 308 1.59 -19.86 10.55
CA VAL A 308 0.33 -20.62 10.51
C VAL A 308 0.37 -21.57 9.33
N ASP A 309 0.17 -22.86 9.59
CA ASP A 309 -0.01 -23.86 8.53
C ASP A 309 -1.40 -23.67 7.90
N GLN A 310 -1.46 -23.42 6.60
CA GLN A 310 -2.68 -23.12 5.85
C GLN A 310 -3.60 -24.34 5.70
N ARG A 311 -3.05 -25.56 5.73
CA ARG A 311 -3.80 -26.82 5.60
C ARG A 311 -4.61 -27.10 6.86
N THR A 312 -3.98 -26.90 8.01
CA THR A 312 -4.59 -27.11 9.33
C THR A 312 -5.27 -25.86 9.88
N ARG A 313 -4.95 -24.68 9.31
CA ARG A 313 -5.36 -23.34 9.77
C ARG A 313 -4.94 -23.05 11.21
N LYS A 314 -3.84 -23.66 11.68
CA LYS A 314 -3.34 -23.56 13.05
C LYS A 314 -1.92 -23.02 13.09
N PRO A 315 -1.56 -22.21 14.11
CA PRO A 315 -0.18 -21.80 14.32
C PRO A 315 0.70 -23.02 14.58
N LEU A 316 1.94 -22.95 14.12
CA LEU A 316 2.98 -23.90 14.51
C LEU A 316 3.20 -23.83 16.04
N PRO A 317 3.51 -24.95 16.70
CA PRO A 317 3.70 -24.98 18.15
C PRO A 317 5.00 -24.29 18.58
N THR A 318 5.99 -24.23 17.70
CA THR A 318 7.29 -23.59 17.95
C THR A 318 7.16 -22.08 18.03
N LYS A 319 7.79 -21.47 19.03
CA LYS A 319 7.78 -20.02 19.23
C LYS A 319 9.04 -19.41 18.61
N PHE A 320 8.87 -18.74 17.48
CA PHE A 320 9.94 -18.01 16.82
C PHE A 320 9.93 -16.55 17.26
N TYR A 321 11.11 -15.99 17.51
CA TYR A 321 11.24 -14.57 17.79
C TYR A 321 12.57 -14.02 17.27
N THR A 322 12.66 -12.69 17.15
CA THR A 322 13.87 -11.96 16.81
C THR A 322 13.93 -10.65 17.59
N ASP A 323 14.97 -9.87 17.35
CA ASP A 323 15.18 -8.56 17.95
C ASP A 323 14.04 -7.57 17.60
N PRO A 324 13.85 -6.51 18.41
CA PRO A 324 12.92 -5.43 18.11
C PRO A 324 13.22 -4.81 16.74
N MET A 325 12.19 -4.72 15.90
CA MET A 325 12.26 -4.04 14.60
C MET A 325 10.87 -3.56 14.20
N VAL A 326 10.81 -2.60 13.28
CA VAL A 326 9.58 -2.18 12.60
C VAL A 326 9.60 -2.68 11.17
N VAL A 327 8.47 -3.19 10.69
CA VAL A 327 8.26 -3.74 9.35
C VAL A 327 7.02 -3.12 8.75
N PHE A 328 7.18 -2.56 7.55
CA PHE A 328 6.08 -2.13 6.71
C PHE A 328 5.78 -3.19 5.65
N HIS A 329 6.73 -3.43 4.75
CA HIS A 329 6.53 -4.31 3.60
C HIS A 329 7.22 -5.67 3.76
N HIS A 330 6.42 -6.73 3.60
CA HIS A 330 6.94 -8.02 3.17
C HIS A 330 7.25 -7.96 1.67
N VAL A 331 8.36 -8.57 1.28
CA VAL A 331 8.76 -8.68 -0.13
C VAL A 331 8.22 -9.98 -0.73
N ASN A 332 8.57 -11.11 -0.11
CA ASN A 332 8.07 -12.43 -0.48
C ASN A 332 8.32 -13.43 0.66
N ALA A 333 7.66 -14.59 0.60
CA ALA A 333 7.95 -15.75 1.43
C ALA A 333 7.92 -17.02 0.58
N TYR A 334 8.69 -18.05 0.93
CA TYR A 334 8.70 -19.35 0.26
C TYR A 334 9.24 -20.46 1.15
N GLU A 335 9.09 -21.71 0.69
CA GLU A 335 9.56 -22.90 1.40
C GLU A 335 10.74 -23.54 0.65
N GLU A 336 11.80 -23.92 1.36
CA GLU A 336 12.97 -24.63 0.84
C GLU A 336 13.47 -25.64 1.88
N ASP A 337 13.55 -26.92 1.51
CA ASP A 337 14.08 -28.04 2.32
C ASP A 337 13.63 -28.04 3.80
N GLY A 338 12.31 -27.91 4.02
CA GLY A 338 11.72 -27.94 5.37
C GLY A 338 11.90 -26.66 6.18
N CYS A 339 12.38 -25.58 5.56
CA CYS A 339 12.43 -24.24 6.14
C CYS A 339 11.48 -23.30 5.39
N LEU A 340 10.95 -22.32 6.10
CA LEU A 340 10.24 -21.18 5.55
C LEU A 340 11.21 -19.99 5.52
N LEU A 341 11.42 -19.43 4.34
CA LEU A 341 12.20 -18.22 4.14
C LEU A 341 11.25 -17.06 3.85
N PHE A 342 11.53 -15.90 4.42
CA PHE A 342 10.76 -14.70 4.13
C PHE A 342 11.64 -13.47 4.16
N ASP A 343 11.36 -12.56 3.23
CA ASP A 343 12.11 -11.34 3.02
C ASP A 343 11.22 -10.15 3.37
N VAL A 344 11.74 -9.25 4.20
CA VAL A 344 11.00 -8.09 4.73
C VAL A 344 11.88 -6.84 4.72
N ILE A 345 11.24 -5.68 4.58
CA ILE A 345 11.90 -4.38 4.79
C ILE A 345 11.75 -4.00 6.25
N THR A 346 12.88 -3.77 6.91
CA THR A 346 12.96 -3.56 8.36
C THR A 346 13.62 -2.24 8.70
N TYR A 347 13.16 -1.66 9.80
CA TYR A 347 13.67 -0.45 10.43
C TYR A 347 14.03 -0.77 11.88
N GLU A 348 15.02 -0.05 12.41
CA GLU A 348 15.48 -0.15 13.80
C GLU A 348 14.54 0.60 14.77
N ASP A 349 13.76 1.55 14.27
CA ASP A 349 12.79 2.34 15.03
C ASP A 349 11.55 2.70 14.18
N SER A 350 10.64 3.49 14.75
CA SER A 350 9.43 4.00 14.08
C SER A 350 9.57 5.44 13.55
N SER A 351 10.78 5.99 13.47
CA SER A 351 11.05 7.38 13.09
C SER A 351 10.50 7.74 11.71
N LEU A 352 10.36 6.76 10.80
CA LEU A 352 9.84 6.98 9.45
C LEU A 352 8.54 7.79 9.45
N TYR A 353 7.59 7.48 10.34
CA TYR A 353 6.34 8.23 10.44
C TYR A 353 6.55 9.69 10.87
N GLU A 354 7.52 9.93 11.75
CA GLU A 354 7.83 11.28 12.18
C GLU A 354 8.39 12.11 11.01
N LEU A 355 9.16 11.50 10.11
CA LEU A 355 9.71 12.18 8.92
C LEU A 355 8.63 12.61 7.93
N PHE A 356 7.47 11.96 7.92
CA PHE A 356 6.35 12.29 7.01
C PHE A 356 5.37 13.34 7.55
N TYR A 357 5.63 13.95 8.71
CA TYR A 357 4.94 15.18 9.09
C TYR A 357 5.26 16.29 8.09
N LEU A 358 4.23 17.00 7.62
CA LEU A 358 4.38 18.08 6.64
C LEU A 358 5.24 19.24 7.18
N ALA A 359 5.36 19.35 8.51
CA ALA A 359 6.27 20.31 9.14
C ALA A 359 7.74 20.01 8.83
N ASN A 360 8.10 18.73 8.61
CA ASN A 360 9.46 18.29 8.24
C ASN A 360 9.69 18.34 6.73
N LEU A 361 8.63 18.24 5.93
CA LEU A 361 8.64 18.34 4.46
C LEU A 361 8.65 19.81 3.99
N ASN A 362 9.70 20.56 4.38
CA ASN A 362 9.83 21.99 4.13
C ASN A 362 11.19 22.34 3.45
N GLN A 363 11.60 23.62 3.48
CA GLN A 363 12.84 24.07 2.84
C GLN A 363 14.10 23.44 3.45
N ASP A 364 14.06 23.08 4.73
CA ASP A 364 15.14 22.41 5.47
C ASP A 364 14.97 20.88 5.43
N PHE A 365 14.24 20.34 4.44
CA PHE A 365 13.93 18.91 4.32
C PHE A 365 15.15 18.01 4.41
N GLU A 366 16.26 18.35 3.75
CA GLU A 366 17.48 17.54 3.79
C GLU A 366 18.09 17.43 5.19
N GLU A 367 17.78 18.39 6.08
CA GLU A 367 18.22 18.41 7.46
C GLU A 367 17.17 17.77 8.38
N ASN A 368 15.88 18.09 8.18
CA ASN A 368 14.75 17.59 8.97
C ASN A 368 14.42 16.12 8.71
N CYS A 369 14.72 15.60 7.52
CA CYS A 369 14.33 14.27 7.08
C CYS A 369 15.51 13.30 6.92
N ARG A 370 16.66 13.57 7.57
CA ARG A 370 17.76 12.60 7.64
C ARG A 370 17.26 11.36 8.41
N PRO A 371 17.24 10.17 7.78
CA PRO A 371 16.72 8.98 8.43
C PRO A 371 17.65 8.59 9.58
N THR A 372 17.09 8.48 10.78
CA THR A 372 17.78 7.85 11.92
C THR A 372 17.83 6.33 11.76
N SER A 373 16.90 5.77 10.98
CA SER A 373 16.88 4.37 10.59
C SER A 373 16.73 4.23 9.08
N ILE A 374 17.77 3.70 8.43
CA ILE A 374 17.76 3.37 7.00
C ILE A 374 17.02 2.03 6.83
N PRO A 375 16.04 1.91 5.92
CA PRO A 375 15.35 0.65 5.70
C PRO A 375 16.31 -0.42 5.17
N THR A 376 16.19 -1.64 5.69
CA THR A 376 17.03 -2.76 5.27
C THR A 376 16.19 -3.95 4.84
N LEU A 377 16.52 -4.50 3.66
CA LEU A 377 15.99 -5.78 3.18
C LEU A 377 16.66 -6.90 3.95
N ARG A 378 15.88 -7.65 4.72
CA ARG A 378 16.35 -8.75 5.57
C ARG A 378 15.64 -10.05 5.23
N ARG A 379 16.41 -11.13 5.11
CA ARG A 379 15.93 -12.50 4.91
C ARG A 379 15.96 -13.27 6.21
N PHE A 380 14.82 -13.79 6.62
CA PHE A 380 14.70 -14.75 7.71
C PHE A 380 14.57 -16.16 7.15
N ALA A 381 15.05 -17.14 7.92
CA ALA A 381 14.80 -18.55 7.68
C ALA A 381 14.37 -19.20 8.99
N VAL A 382 13.23 -19.89 9.00
CA VAL A 382 12.70 -20.59 10.17
C VAL A 382 12.43 -22.05 9.83
N PRO A 383 12.81 -23.02 10.69
CA PRO A 383 12.53 -24.42 10.45
C PRO A 383 11.04 -24.73 10.66
N LEU A 384 10.41 -25.47 9.74
CA LEU A 384 9.01 -25.88 9.87
C LEU A 384 8.82 -27.02 10.89
N SER A 385 9.90 -27.73 11.22
CA SER A 385 9.96 -28.74 12.27
C SER A 385 11.24 -28.58 13.07
N VAL A 386 11.13 -28.65 14.40
CA VAL A 386 12.26 -28.53 15.31
C VAL A 386 12.44 -29.84 16.05
N ASP A 387 13.63 -30.43 15.95
CA ASP A 387 14.01 -31.55 16.81
C ASP A 387 14.10 -31.07 18.27
N LYS A 388 13.29 -31.67 19.14
CA LYS A 388 13.27 -31.37 20.57
C LYS A 388 14.59 -31.70 21.27
N ASN A 389 15.37 -32.61 20.70
CA ASN A 389 16.67 -33.02 21.22
C ASN A 389 17.83 -32.19 20.66
N ALA A 390 17.55 -31.22 19.77
CA ALA A 390 18.59 -30.33 19.26
C ALA A 390 19.25 -29.55 20.40
N GLU A 391 20.57 -29.43 20.35
CA GLU A 391 21.35 -28.75 21.37
C GLU A 391 20.97 -27.26 21.43
N VAL A 392 20.82 -26.72 22.65
CA VAL A 392 20.59 -25.28 22.85
C VAL A 392 21.77 -24.47 22.30
N GLY A 393 21.48 -23.42 21.55
CA GLY A 393 22.47 -22.60 20.85
C GLY A 393 22.85 -23.13 19.47
N SER A 394 22.43 -24.34 19.10
CA SER A 394 22.67 -24.86 17.74
C SER A 394 21.83 -24.12 16.70
N ASN A 395 22.43 -23.90 15.53
CA ASN A 395 21.70 -23.36 14.37
C ASN A 395 20.91 -24.48 13.69
N LEU A 396 19.59 -24.31 13.65
CA LEU A 396 18.62 -25.21 13.04
C LEU A 396 18.54 -25.05 11.52
N ILE A 397 19.03 -23.94 10.97
CA ILE A 397 19.08 -23.71 9.52
C ILE A 397 20.33 -24.36 8.95
N LYS A 398 20.12 -25.29 8.00
CA LYS A 398 21.19 -25.99 7.27
C LYS A 398 21.26 -25.63 5.79
N LEU A 399 20.42 -24.69 5.35
CA LEU A 399 20.37 -24.22 3.99
C LEU A 399 21.67 -23.50 3.60
N THR A 400 22.16 -23.77 2.40
CA THR A 400 23.31 -23.05 1.81
C THR A 400 22.88 -21.80 1.05
N SER A 401 21.57 -21.62 0.80
CA SER A 401 20.98 -20.50 0.07
C SER A 401 20.89 -19.20 0.88
N THR A 402 21.18 -19.24 2.18
CA THR A 402 21.08 -18.09 3.07
C THR A 402 22.11 -18.16 4.20
N THR A 403 22.49 -17.00 4.73
CA THR A 403 23.30 -16.87 5.94
C THR A 403 22.46 -16.67 7.22
N ALA A 404 21.13 -16.61 7.08
CA ALA A 404 20.21 -16.50 8.20
C ALA A 404 20.32 -17.70 9.15
N LYS A 405 20.05 -17.47 10.43
CA LYS A 405 20.16 -18.49 11.49
C LYS A 405 18.88 -18.58 12.30
N ALA A 406 18.59 -19.77 12.80
CA ALA A 406 17.53 -20.01 13.76
C ALA A 406 18.13 -20.82 14.91
N LEU A 407 18.44 -20.15 16.01
CA LEU A 407 19.14 -20.73 17.15
C LEU A 407 18.14 -21.36 18.11
N LYS A 408 18.33 -22.65 18.43
CA LYS A 408 17.50 -23.34 19.41
C LYS A 408 17.69 -22.73 20.80
N GLU A 409 16.60 -22.40 21.47
CA GLU A 409 16.60 -22.00 22.88
C GLU A 409 15.84 -22.99 23.77
N LYS A 410 15.80 -22.70 25.07
CA LYS A 410 14.97 -23.43 26.05
C LYS A 410 13.48 -23.25 25.74
N ASP A 411 12.65 -24.13 26.29
CA ASP A 411 11.17 -24.02 26.25
C ASP A 411 10.56 -23.93 24.84
N ASP A 412 11.12 -24.71 23.89
CA ASP A 412 10.68 -24.75 22.48
C ASP A 412 10.65 -23.38 21.78
N GLN A 413 11.48 -22.45 22.25
CA GLN A 413 11.73 -21.17 21.59
C GLN A 413 12.90 -21.27 20.59
N VAL A 414 12.85 -20.42 19.58
CA VAL A 414 13.87 -20.31 18.53
C VAL A 414 14.13 -18.83 18.25
N TYR A 415 15.36 -18.39 18.50
CA TYR A 415 15.80 -17.03 18.19
C TYR A 415 16.31 -16.96 16.75
N CYS A 416 15.69 -16.10 15.94
CA CYS A 416 15.91 -15.99 14.51
C CYS A 416 16.78 -14.77 14.21
N GLN A 417 17.91 -14.99 13.56
CA GLN A 417 18.83 -13.94 13.12
C GLN A 417 18.74 -13.82 11.59
N PRO A 418 18.31 -12.68 11.05
CA PRO A 418 18.18 -12.51 9.62
C PRO A 418 19.54 -12.33 8.94
N GLU A 419 19.57 -12.66 7.66
CA GLU A 419 20.58 -12.21 6.71
C GLU A 419 20.23 -10.81 6.20
N LEU A 420 21.18 -9.88 6.25
CA LEU A 420 21.06 -8.58 5.58
C LEU A 420 21.33 -8.77 4.08
N LEU A 421 20.40 -8.34 3.23
CA LEU A 421 20.51 -8.41 1.78
C LEU A 421 20.86 -7.05 1.16
N TYR A 422 20.19 -5.98 1.57
CA TYR A 422 20.36 -4.65 0.99
C TYR A 422 19.96 -3.53 1.97
N GLU A 423 20.56 -2.34 1.84
CA GLU A 423 20.23 -1.13 2.63
C GLU A 423 19.70 -0.01 1.72
N GLY A 424 18.67 0.70 2.18
CA GLY A 424 18.05 1.82 1.47
C GLY A 424 17.05 1.40 0.40
N LEU A 425 16.23 0.37 0.67
CA LEU A 425 15.24 -0.17 -0.26
C LEU A 425 13.84 -0.11 0.36
N GLU A 426 12.86 0.42 -0.38
CA GLU A 426 11.45 0.42 0.02
C GLU A 426 10.50 0.25 -1.17
N LEU A 427 9.19 0.21 -0.90
CA LEU A 427 8.13 -0.03 -1.88
C LEU A 427 8.44 -1.25 -2.77
N PRO A 428 8.73 -2.42 -2.17
CA PRO A 428 9.20 -3.58 -2.90
C PRO A 428 8.08 -4.20 -3.74
N ARG A 429 8.45 -4.62 -4.95
CA ARG A 429 7.63 -5.40 -5.87
C ARG A 429 8.44 -6.55 -6.42
N ILE A 430 7.74 -7.60 -6.81
CA ILE A 430 8.31 -8.79 -7.44
C ILE A 430 7.46 -9.14 -8.66
N ASN A 431 7.91 -10.09 -9.47
CA ASN A 431 6.99 -10.82 -10.33
C ASN A 431 6.03 -11.63 -9.43
N TYR A 432 4.80 -11.15 -9.26
CA TYR A 432 3.86 -11.72 -8.29
C TYR A 432 3.42 -13.15 -8.63
N ALA A 433 3.67 -13.65 -9.84
CA ALA A 433 3.54 -15.08 -10.16
C ALA A 433 4.52 -15.97 -9.35
N ARG A 434 5.56 -15.36 -8.76
CA ARG A 434 6.50 -15.98 -7.81
C ARG A 434 6.16 -15.69 -6.34
N ASN A 435 5.07 -14.98 -6.04
CA ASN A 435 4.63 -14.81 -4.66
C ASN A 435 4.37 -16.18 -4.03
N GLY A 436 4.90 -16.38 -2.82
CA GLY A 436 4.78 -17.65 -2.11
C GLY A 436 5.74 -18.75 -2.60
N LYS A 437 6.58 -18.46 -3.59
CA LYS A 437 7.50 -19.39 -4.26
C LYS A 437 8.92 -18.83 -4.28
N ARG A 438 9.90 -19.71 -4.51
CA ARG A 438 11.29 -19.30 -4.72
C ARG A 438 11.35 -18.27 -5.87
N TYR A 439 12.11 -17.21 -5.64
CA TYR A 439 12.21 -16.05 -6.52
C TYR A 439 13.64 -15.49 -6.51
N ARG A 440 13.93 -14.59 -7.44
CA ARG A 440 15.27 -14.02 -7.65
C ARG A 440 15.30 -12.50 -7.63
N TYR A 441 14.27 -11.82 -8.14
CA TYR A 441 14.34 -10.38 -8.39
C TYR A 441 13.37 -9.58 -7.53
N VAL A 442 13.88 -8.49 -6.94
CA VAL A 442 13.11 -7.45 -6.28
C VAL A 442 13.24 -6.16 -7.09
N PHE A 443 12.12 -5.51 -7.37
CA PHE A 443 12.06 -4.16 -7.94
C PHE A 443 11.58 -3.21 -6.85
N ALA A 444 12.27 -2.10 -6.64
CA ALA A 444 11.99 -1.25 -5.48
C ALA A 444 12.39 0.20 -5.70
N ALA A 445 11.88 1.08 -4.84
CA ALA A 445 12.37 2.44 -4.69
C ALA A 445 13.64 2.43 -3.82
N GLU A 446 14.67 3.18 -4.21
CA GLU A 446 15.85 3.38 -3.38
C GLU A 446 15.73 4.69 -2.58
N VAL A 447 15.82 4.55 -1.25
CA VAL A 447 15.66 5.58 -0.22
C VAL A 447 16.92 5.62 0.64
N GLN A 448 17.91 6.43 0.24
CA GLN A 448 19.23 6.41 0.88
C GLN A 448 19.36 7.38 2.06
N TRP A 449 19.00 8.65 1.84
CA TRP A 449 19.25 9.74 2.79
C TRP A 449 17.98 10.51 3.16
N SER A 450 16.85 10.13 2.57
CA SER A 450 15.56 10.79 2.67
C SER A 450 14.46 9.75 2.52
N PRO A 451 13.28 9.95 3.14
CA PRO A 451 12.12 9.09 2.95
C PRO A 451 11.56 9.15 1.52
N ILE A 452 11.99 10.12 0.71
CA ILE A 452 11.57 10.28 -0.69
C ILE A 452 12.49 9.43 -1.59
N PRO A 453 11.91 8.54 -2.42
CA PRO A 453 12.66 7.81 -3.43
C PRO A 453 13.43 8.73 -4.39
N THR A 454 14.65 8.36 -4.72
CA THR A 454 15.46 9.09 -5.73
C THR A 454 15.84 8.23 -6.93
N LYS A 455 15.74 6.91 -6.79
CA LYS A 455 16.10 5.94 -7.82
C LYS A 455 15.15 4.76 -7.78
N ILE A 456 15.10 4.04 -8.89
CA ILE A 456 14.49 2.72 -8.99
C ILE A 456 15.61 1.68 -8.97
N LEU A 457 15.38 0.58 -8.28
CA LEU A 457 16.33 -0.49 -8.05
C LEU A 457 15.76 -1.81 -8.57
N LYS A 458 16.58 -2.60 -9.26
CA LYS A 458 16.41 -4.04 -9.42
C LYS A 458 17.51 -4.73 -8.62
N TYR A 459 17.12 -5.61 -7.70
CA TYR A 459 18.03 -6.37 -6.85
C TYR A 459 17.90 -7.86 -7.11
N ASP A 460 19.02 -8.54 -7.35
CA ASP A 460 19.11 -9.99 -7.51
C ASP A 460 19.48 -10.62 -6.16
N VAL A 461 18.52 -11.30 -5.52
CA VAL A 461 18.70 -11.87 -4.18
C VAL A 461 19.66 -13.07 -4.15
N LEU A 462 20.01 -13.64 -5.31
CA LEU A 462 20.94 -14.77 -5.40
C LEU A 462 22.37 -14.29 -5.57
N THR A 463 22.61 -13.38 -6.52
CA THR A 463 23.97 -12.85 -6.79
C THR A 463 24.32 -11.65 -5.89
N LYS A 464 23.32 -11.06 -5.23
CA LYS A 464 23.43 -9.83 -4.41
C LYS A 464 23.88 -8.60 -5.22
N SER A 465 23.69 -8.63 -6.53
CA SER A 465 23.96 -7.49 -7.42
C SER A 465 22.71 -6.64 -7.65
N SER A 466 22.91 -5.38 -8.01
CA SER A 466 21.80 -4.49 -8.38
C SER A 466 22.02 -3.69 -9.65
N LEU A 467 20.92 -3.36 -10.31
CA LEU A 467 20.83 -2.37 -11.38
C LEU A 467 19.97 -1.21 -10.90
N LYS A 468 20.30 0.00 -11.34
CA LYS A 468 19.65 1.23 -10.87
C LYS A 468 19.31 2.14 -12.03
N TRP A 469 18.17 2.79 -11.94
CA TRP A 469 17.77 3.89 -12.79
C TRP A 469 17.53 5.12 -11.91
N GLY A 470 17.99 6.28 -12.36
CA GLY A 470 17.75 7.54 -11.68
C GLY A 470 18.05 8.71 -12.61
N GLU A 471 17.35 9.81 -12.38
CA GLU A 471 17.56 11.06 -13.10
C GLU A 471 17.53 12.21 -12.08
N GLU A 472 18.35 13.23 -12.30
CA GLU A 472 18.38 14.41 -11.43
C GLU A 472 17.01 15.12 -11.44
N HIS A 473 16.60 15.60 -10.26
CA HIS A 473 15.31 16.23 -10.02
C HIS A 473 14.11 15.34 -10.34
N CYS A 474 14.25 14.02 -10.25
CA CYS A 474 13.17 13.06 -10.48
C CYS A 474 12.95 12.17 -9.25
N TRP A 475 11.71 12.06 -8.83
CA TRP A 475 11.26 11.21 -7.73
C TRP A 475 10.35 10.11 -8.27
N PRO A 476 10.83 8.86 -8.31
CA PRO A 476 10.03 7.74 -8.77
C PRO A 476 9.00 7.31 -7.72
N ALA A 477 7.81 6.96 -8.18
CA ALA A 477 6.85 6.17 -7.43
C ALA A 477 7.25 4.68 -7.39
N GLU A 478 6.51 3.88 -6.62
CA GLU A 478 6.66 2.41 -6.55
C GLU A 478 6.78 1.78 -7.96
N PRO A 479 7.86 1.02 -8.26
CA PRO A 479 8.07 0.38 -9.55
C PRO A 479 7.23 -0.88 -9.71
N LEU A 480 6.28 -0.87 -10.64
CA LEU A 480 5.39 -2.00 -10.88
C LEU A 480 5.90 -2.88 -12.03
N PHE A 481 6.12 -4.17 -11.74
CA PHE A 481 6.49 -5.17 -12.75
C PHE A 481 5.28 -5.67 -13.54
N VAL A 482 5.37 -5.66 -14.87
CA VAL A 482 4.40 -6.26 -15.80
C VAL A 482 5.12 -7.29 -16.66
N PRO A 483 4.76 -8.59 -16.58
CA PRO A 483 5.43 -9.62 -17.37
C PRO A 483 5.12 -9.51 -18.86
N THR A 484 6.09 -9.85 -19.70
CA THR A 484 5.85 -10.08 -21.13
C THR A 484 4.87 -11.26 -21.28
N PRO A 485 3.88 -11.21 -22.18
CA PRO A 485 3.02 -12.36 -22.46
C PRO A 485 3.84 -13.59 -22.85
N GLY A 486 3.68 -14.69 -22.11
CA GLY A 486 4.45 -15.93 -22.34
C GLY A 486 5.90 -15.90 -21.83
N ALA A 487 6.26 -14.93 -20.98
CA ALA A 487 7.56 -14.83 -20.33
C ALA A 487 8.04 -16.16 -19.73
N GLN A 488 9.31 -16.50 -19.98
CA GLN A 488 9.96 -17.70 -19.44
C GLN A 488 10.87 -17.37 -18.25
N ASP A 489 11.56 -16.22 -18.31
CA ASP A 489 12.41 -15.73 -17.23
C ASP A 489 11.59 -14.92 -16.22
N GLU A 490 12.05 -14.87 -14.96
CA GLU A 490 11.34 -14.18 -13.89
C GLU A 490 11.23 -12.67 -14.10
N ASP A 491 12.24 -12.07 -14.72
CA ASP A 491 12.37 -10.64 -15.03
C ASP A 491 12.10 -10.29 -16.50
N ASP A 492 11.54 -11.22 -17.29
CA ASP A 492 11.09 -10.94 -18.65
C ASP A 492 9.78 -10.16 -18.63
N GLY A 493 9.89 -8.85 -18.81
CA GLY A 493 8.80 -7.89 -18.71
C GLY A 493 9.31 -6.47 -18.66
N ILE A 494 8.47 -5.59 -18.14
CA ILE A 494 8.77 -4.17 -17.98
C ILE A 494 8.53 -3.70 -16.56
N ILE A 495 9.13 -2.56 -16.21
CA ILE A 495 8.80 -1.78 -15.01
C ILE A 495 8.10 -0.50 -15.41
N LEU A 496 6.96 -0.24 -14.76
CA LEU A 496 6.22 1.01 -14.86
C LEU A 496 6.40 1.81 -13.57
N SER A 497 6.78 3.09 -13.68
CA SER A 497 6.84 4.00 -12.53
C SER A 497 6.44 5.41 -12.95
N ALA A 498 5.58 6.04 -12.16
CA ALA A 498 5.25 7.45 -12.33
C ALA A 498 6.37 8.30 -11.72
N ILE A 499 6.91 9.24 -12.48
CA ILE A 499 8.03 10.09 -12.07
C ILE A 499 7.53 11.52 -11.87
N VAL A 500 7.62 11.99 -10.64
CA VAL A 500 7.39 13.41 -10.30
C VAL A 500 8.71 14.14 -10.44
N SER A 501 8.74 15.23 -11.20
CA SER A 501 9.94 16.07 -11.24
C SER A 501 9.87 17.21 -10.24
N THR A 502 10.99 17.52 -9.59
CA THR A 502 11.15 18.69 -8.73
C THR A 502 11.59 19.94 -9.47
N ASP A 503 12.04 19.80 -10.71
CA ASP A 503 12.34 20.90 -11.60
C ASP A 503 11.04 21.39 -12.27
N PRO A 504 10.62 22.65 -12.07
CA PRO A 504 9.43 23.21 -12.72
C PRO A 504 9.47 23.17 -14.25
N GLN A 505 10.67 23.10 -14.85
CA GLN A 505 10.86 23.01 -16.31
C GLN A 505 10.70 21.58 -16.84
N LYS A 506 10.71 20.58 -15.96
CA LYS A 506 10.53 19.18 -16.31
C LYS A 506 9.09 18.73 -16.02
N LEU A 507 8.44 18.22 -17.06
CA LEU A 507 7.13 17.59 -16.94
C LEU A 507 7.25 16.27 -16.17
N PRO A 508 6.28 15.92 -15.31
CA PRO A 508 6.16 14.56 -14.81
C PRO A 508 5.93 13.58 -15.97
N PHE A 509 6.28 12.31 -15.78
CA PHE A 509 6.15 11.32 -16.83
C PHE A 509 5.91 9.91 -16.30
N LEU A 510 5.31 9.05 -17.13
CA LEU A 510 5.35 7.61 -16.92
C LEU A 510 6.63 7.06 -17.54
N LEU A 511 7.46 6.41 -16.72
CA LEU A 511 8.67 5.70 -17.15
C LEU A 511 8.35 4.24 -17.46
N ILE A 512 8.92 3.73 -18.56
CA ILE A 512 8.87 2.32 -18.95
C ILE A 512 10.30 1.80 -19.10
N LEU A 513 10.71 0.90 -18.21
CA LEU A 513 12.02 0.23 -18.26
C LEU A 513 11.86 -1.22 -18.74
N ASP A 514 12.84 -1.72 -19.47
CA ASP A 514 13.03 -3.16 -19.64
C ASP A 514 13.43 -3.77 -18.29
N ALA A 515 12.66 -4.74 -17.79
CA ALA A 515 12.91 -5.28 -16.44
C ALA A 515 14.19 -6.12 -16.38
N LYS A 516 14.73 -6.61 -17.51
CA LYS A 516 15.91 -7.47 -17.57
C LYS A 516 17.20 -6.66 -17.58
N SER A 517 17.36 -5.77 -18.55
CA SER A 517 18.52 -4.88 -18.71
C SER A 517 18.45 -3.63 -17.84
N PHE A 518 17.26 -3.27 -17.35
CA PHE A 518 16.99 -2.04 -16.62
C PHE A 518 17.24 -0.75 -17.43
N THR A 519 17.22 -0.86 -18.77
CA THR A 519 17.33 0.28 -19.68
C THR A 519 15.96 0.88 -19.97
N GLU A 520 15.91 2.19 -20.17
CA GLU A 520 14.69 2.89 -20.53
C GLU A 520 14.25 2.56 -21.96
N LEU A 521 13.00 2.10 -22.10
CA LEU A 521 12.36 1.80 -23.38
C LEU A 521 11.57 2.98 -23.91
N ALA A 522 10.84 3.66 -23.02
CA ALA A 522 10.03 4.81 -23.34
C ALA A 522 9.72 5.66 -22.09
N ARG A 523 9.37 6.93 -22.32
CA ARG A 523 8.71 7.77 -21.33
C ARG A 523 7.58 8.58 -21.97
N ALA A 524 6.48 8.72 -21.24
CA ALA A 524 5.32 9.51 -21.65
C ALA A 524 5.15 10.71 -20.71
N SER A 525 5.64 11.87 -21.13
CA SER A 525 5.57 13.12 -20.35
C SER A 525 4.20 13.77 -20.42
N ILE A 526 3.75 14.36 -19.31
CA ILE A 526 2.38 14.84 -19.14
C ILE A 526 2.37 16.26 -18.60
N ASP A 527 1.66 17.16 -19.26
CA ASP A 527 1.46 18.54 -18.80
C ASP A 527 0.32 18.64 -17.78
N VAL A 528 0.61 18.11 -16.59
CA VAL A 528 -0.25 18.14 -15.41
C VAL A 528 0.60 18.32 -14.16
N GLU A 529 0.00 18.85 -13.11
CA GLU A 529 0.55 18.69 -11.77
C GLU A 529 0.31 17.23 -11.33
N MET A 530 1.40 16.55 -10.96
CA MET A 530 1.37 15.17 -10.50
C MET A 530 2.01 15.11 -9.12
N HIS A 531 1.38 14.34 -8.24
CA HIS A 531 1.81 14.17 -6.85
C HIS A 531 2.52 12.84 -6.70
N LEU A 532 3.38 12.75 -5.69
CA LEU A 532 3.93 11.47 -5.27
C LEU A 532 2.78 10.62 -4.71
N ASP A 533 2.68 9.39 -5.19
CA ASP A 533 1.66 8.45 -4.76
C ASP A 533 2.30 7.29 -3.95
N LEU A 534 1.49 6.30 -3.57
CA LEU A 534 1.91 5.17 -2.75
C LEU A 534 1.96 3.89 -3.57
N HIS A 535 0.81 3.22 -3.69
CA HIS A 535 0.70 1.93 -4.35
C HIS A 535 -0.27 1.96 -5.51
N GLY A 536 -0.13 0.95 -6.35
CA GLY A 536 -1.00 0.78 -7.50
C GLY A 536 -1.07 -0.66 -7.98
N LEU A 537 -1.78 -0.84 -9.08
CA LEU A 537 -1.83 -2.09 -9.82
C LEU A 537 -1.95 -1.81 -11.32
N PHE A 538 -1.51 -2.75 -12.15
CA PHE A 538 -1.73 -2.72 -13.59
C PHE A 538 -2.88 -3.67 -13.95
N ILE A 539 -3.84 -3.17 -14.72
CA ILE A 539 -4.99 -3.93 -15.22
C ILE A 539 -4.78 -4.18 -16.72
N PRO A 540 -4.47 -5.42 -17.15
CA PRO A 540 -4.39 -5.74 -18.56
C PRO A 540 -5.75 -5.58 -19.26
N ASP A 541 -5.78 -5.17 -20.53
CA ASP A 541 -7.04 -5.06 -21.30
C ASP A 541 -7.76 -6.41 -21.46
N THR A 542 -7.03 -7.53 -21.41
CA THR A 542 -7.62 -8.88 -21.42
C THR A 542 -8.55 -9.14 -20.24
N ASP A 543 -8.32 -8.48 -19.10
CA ASP A 543 -9.20 -8.54 -17.93
C ASP A 543 -10.52 -7.78 -18.15
N TRP A 544 -10.63 -7.01 -19.25
CA TRP A 544 -11.84 -6.33 -19.67
C TRP A 544 -12.61 -7.10 -20.73
N ASP A 545 -11.93 -7.78 -21.66
CA ASP A 545 -12.60 -8.55 -22.71
C ASP A 545 -13.33 -9.79 -22.19
N SER A 546 -12.91 -10.36 -21.06
CA SER A 546 -13.65 -11.39 -20.32
C SER A 546 -15.01 -10.92 -19.79
N ARG A 547 -15.26 -9.59 -19.78
CA ARG A 547 -16.50 -8.96 -19.30
C ARG A 547 -17.57 -8.79 -20.38
N LYS A 548 -17.27 -9.12 -21.65
CA LYS A 548 -18.33 -9.21 -22.66
C LYS A 548 -19.13 -10.48 -22.39
N PRO A 549 -20.45 -10.40 -22.12
CA PRO A 549 -21.26 -11.59 -22.12
C PRO A 549 -21.07 -12.29 -23.47
N ALA A 550 -20.83 -13.59 -23.45
CA ALA A 550 -20.86 -14.38 -24.68
C ALA A 550 -22.19 -14.07 -25.38
N LEU A 551 -22.12 -13.57 -26.62
CA LEU A 551 -23.31 -13.24 -27.41
C LEU A 551 -24.30 -14.38 -27.28
N SER A 552 -25.52 -14.04 -26.87
CA SER A 552 -26.62 -14.99 -26.78
C SER A 552 -26.81 -15.67 -28.14
N GLN A 553 -27.34 -16.90 -28.16
CA GLN A 553 -27.58 -17.62 -29.41
C GLN A 553 -28.40 -16.76 -30.40
N GLU A 554 -29.35 -15.97 -29.89
CA GLU A 554 -30.15 -15.01 -30.68
C GLU A 554 -29.35 -13.84 -31.28
N GLU A 555 -28.22 -13.43 -30.68
CA GLU A 555 -27.36 -12.39 -31.22
C GLU A 555 -26.35 -12.93 -32.25
N ARG A 556 -25.98 -14.21 -32.15
CA ARG A 556 -25.18 -14.90 -33.17
C ARG A 556 -26.01 -15.16 -34.43
N ASP A 557 -27.28 -15.47 -34.28
CA ASP A 557 -28.22 -15.68 -35.39
C ASP A 557 -28.64 -14.37 -36.10
N ARG A 558 -28.24 -13.20 -35.57
CA ARG A 558 -28.45 -11.87 -36.17
C ARG A 558 -27.19 -11.22 -36.75
N ALA A 559 -26.02 -11.83 -36.60
CA ALA A 559 -24.83 -11.35 -37.31
C ALA A 559 -25.03 -11.64 -38.81
N PRO A 560 -24.97 -10.63 -39.70
CA PRO A 560 -24.99 -10.89 -41.13
C PRO A 560 -23.69 -11.59 -41.50
N ASP A 561 -23.78 -12.72 -42.20
CA ASP A 561 -22.62 -13.37 -42.82
C ASP A 561 -21.89 -12.35 -43.70
N SER A 562 -20.69 -11.95 -43.29
CA SER A 562 -19.73 -11.21 -44.12
C SER A 562 -18.32 -11.70 -43.88
#